data_AF-A0A9P9JWP8-F1
#
_entry.id   AF-A0A9P9JWP8-F1
#
_cell.length_a   1.000
_cell.length_b   1.000
_cell.length_c   1.000
_cell.angle_alpha   90.00
_cell.angle_beta   90.00
_cell.angle_gamma   90.00
#
_symmetry.space_group_name_H-M   'P 1'
#
loop_
_entity.id
_entity.type
_entity.pdbx_description
1 polymer ?
#
loop_
_entity_poly.entity_id
_entity_poly.type
_entity_poly.pdbx_seq_one_letter_code
_entity_poly.pdbx_strand_id
1 'polypeptide(L)'
;MVPPALPLHRHQSSLEGIIDFSSREPLSESHRASAIRRFYQVIKHFDGNDIKRGQDQYDRVKLVRFTYEYSTNQVSKDNVLIAVFEFLKLSISSEEDIDFEDATYRGELKTHLYEFADYLVDNFFLPRMVPL
;
A
#
# COMPACT_ATOMS: atom_id res chain seq x y z
N MET A 1 -41.10 19.07 1.23
CA MET A 1 -40.29 18.40 2.27
C MET A 1 -39.37 17.42 1.56
N VAL A 2 -38.07 17.71 1.48
CA VAL A 2 -37.10 16.87 0.76
C VAL A 2 -36.72 15.70 1.67
N PRO A 3 -36.77 14.44 1.22
CA PRO A 3 -36.39 13.32 2.05
C PRO A 3 -34.90 13.43 2.42
N PRO A 4 -34.50 13.04 3.64
CA PRO A 4 -33.09 13.02 4.00
C PRO A 4 -32.33 12.10 3.05
N ALA A 5 -31.18 12.58 2.55
CA ALA A 5 -30.30 11.74 1.76
C ALA A 5 -29.89 10.52 2.58
N LEU A 6 -30.18 9.33 2.08
CA LEU A 6 -29.76 8.08 2.72
C LEU A 6 -28.23 8.06 2.80
N PRO A 7 -27.63 7.60 3.92
CA PRO A 7 -26.20 7.42 4.01
C PRO A 7 -25.79 6.44 2.92
N LEU A 8 -25.17 6.96 1.87
CA LEU A 8 -24.58 6.13 0.86
C LEU A 8 -23.41 5.43 1.57
N HIS A 9 -23.54 4.11 1.79
CA HIS A 9 -22.46 3.19 2.15
C HIS A 9 -21.43 3.12 0.99
N ARG A 10 -20.94 4.29 0.55
CA ARG A 10 -20.16 4.56 -0.65
C ARG A 10 -18.69 4.13 -0.51
N HIS A 11 -18.26 3.82 0.71
CA HIS A 11 -16.88 3.45 1.08
C HIS A 11 -16.81 2.19 1.94
N GLN A 12 -17.63 1.17 1.67
CA GLN A 12 -17.53 -0.12 2.38
C GLN A 12 -16.49 -1.10 1.81
N SER A 13 -15.61 -0.68 0.88
CA SER A 13 -14.25 -1.22 0.93
C SER A 13 -13.54 -0.41 2.01
N SER A 14 -13.92 -0.62 3.27
CA SER A 14 -13.06 -0.17 4.33
C SER A 14 -11.78 -0.96 4.19
N LEU A 15 -10.66 -0.29 4.38
CA LEU A 15 -9.35 -0.90 4.36
C LEU A 15 -9.32 -2.03 5.44
N GLU A 16 -10.22 -1.98 6.43
CA GLU A 16 -10.58 -3.04 7.43
C GLU A 16 -10.90 -4.43 6.85
N GLY A 17 -11.37 -4.54 5.60
CA GLY A 17 -11.67 -5.84 4.97
C GLY A 17 -10.44 -6.57 4.39
N ILE A 18 -9.32 -5.87 4.26
CA ILE A 18 -8.06 -6.38 3.68
C ILE A 18 -6.90 -6.24 4.68
N ILE A 19 -6.93 -5.18 5.48
CA ILE A 19 -6.00 -4.85 6.54
C ILE A 19 -6.85 -4.65 7.79
N ASP A 20 -6.75 -5.52 8.78
CA ASP A 20 -7.46 -5.30 10.05
C ASP A 20 -6.84 -4.11 10.81
N PHE A 21 -7.48 -2.93 10.74
CA PHE A 21 -7.05 -1.72 11.47
C PHE A 21 -7.46 -1.73 12.94
N SER A 22 -8.36 -2.62 13.34
CA SER A 22 -9.04 -2.56 14.63
C SER A 22 -8.24 -3.19 15.78
N SER A 23 -7.17 -3.94 15.49
CA SER A 23 -6.47 -4.70 16.54
C SER A 23 -4.98 -5.00 16.30
N ARG A 24 -4.31 -4.37 15.33
CA ARG A 24 -2.88 -4.63 15.09
C ARG A 24 -2.05 -4.10 16.26
N GLU A 25 -1.28 -4.99 16.89
CA GLU A 25 -0.28 -4.57 17.86
C GLU A 25 0.68 -3.58 17.18
N PRO A 26 0.92 -2.41 17.80
CA PRO A 26 1.90 -1.47 17.29
C PRO A 26 3.25 -2.16 17.09
N LEU A 27 3.94 -1.84 16.00
CA LEU A 27 5.28 -2.38 15.78
C LEU A 27 6.19 -1.96 16.94
N SER A 28 6.98 -2.90 17.44
CA SER A 28 8.10 -2.56 18.33
C SER A 28 9.04 -1.60 17.60
N GLU A 29 9.82 -0.82 18.36
CA GLU A 29 10.72 0.17 17.77
C GLU A 29 11.75 -0.49 16.82
N SER A 30 12.27 -1.67 17.18
CA SER A 30 13.20 -2.43 16.33
C SER A 30 12.54 -2.93 15.04
N HIS A 31 11.36 -3.57 15.15
CA HIS A 31 10.63 -4.05 13.97
C HIS A 31 10.21 -2.90 13.06
N ARG A 32 9.80 -1.77 13.64
CA ARG A 32 9.48 -0.55 12.89
C ARG A 32 10.69 -0.04 12.13
N ALA A 33 11.85 0.10 12.78
CA ALA A 33 13.05 0.58 12.12
C ALA A 33 13.47 -0.35 10.95
N SER A 34 13.40 -1.67 11.15
CA SER A 34 13.68 -2.64 10.09
C SER A 34 12.67 -2.55 8.94
N ALA A 35 11.37 -2.51 9.25
CA ALA A 35 10.31 -2.40 8.26
C ALA A 35 10.44 -1.13 7.43
N ILE A 36 10.77 0.02 8.04
CA ILE A 36 11.00 1.28 7.34
C ILE A 36 12.20 1.16 6.39
N ARG A 37 13.33 0.63 6.87
CA ARG A 37 14.52 0.44 6.04
C ARG A 37 14.21 -0.43 4.81
N ARG A 38 13.55 -1.57 5.04
CA ARG A 38 13.21 -2.54 3.99
C ARG A 38 12.13 -2.01 3.04
N PHE A 39 11.16 -1.25 3.56
CA PHE A 39 10.21 -0.51 2.72
C PHE A 39 10.93 0.42 1.74
N TYR A 40 11.88 1.23 2.22
CA TYR A 40 12.64 2.12 1.35
C TYR A 40 13.61 1.38 0.41
N GLN A 41 14.07 0.16 0.74
CA GLN A 41 14.79 -0.69 -0.22
C GLN A 41 13.90 -1.04 -1.41
N VAL A 42 12.68 -1.51 -1.16
CA VAL A 42 11.69 -1.80 -2.22
C VAL A 42 11.40 -0.55 -3.04
N ILE A 43 11.05 0.55 -2.38
CA ILE A 43 10.72 1.81 -3.06
C ILE A 43 11.89 2.25 -3.93
N LYS A 44 13.11 2.37 -3.37
CA LYS A 44 14.28 2.82 -4.13
C LYS A 44 14.65 1.88 -5.28
N HIS A 45 14.47 0.57 -5.10
CA HIS A 45 14.79 -0.41 -6.14
C HIS A 45 13.86 -0.29 -7.34
N PHE A 46 12.56 -0.02 -7.11
CA PHE A 46 11.57 0.10 -8.16
C PHE A 46 11.24 1.55 -8.57
N ASP A 47 11.82 2.55 -7.90
CA ASP A 47 11.75 3.98 -8.25
C ASP A 47 12.55 4.22 -9.54
N GLY A 48 11.95 3.82 -10.66
CA GLY A 48 12.37 4.17 -12.00
C GLY A 48 11.32 5.09 -12.59
N ASN A 49 11.73 6.21 -13.18
CA ASN A 49 10.87 7.20 -13.85
C ASN A 49 10.12 6.65 -15.10
N ASP A 50 9.96 5.33 -15.20
CA ASP A 50 9.31 4.62 -16.29
C ASP A 50 7.79 4.64 -16.11
N ILE A 51 7.21 5.82 -15.91
CA ILE A 51 5.86 6.03 -16.47
C ILE A 51 6.08 5.94 -17.97
N LYS A 52 5.92 4.72 -18.52
CA LYS A 52 5.90 4.54 -19.97
C LYS A 52 4.72 5.36 -20.46
N ARG A 53 5.01 6.56 -21.00
CA ARG A 53 4.02 7.50 -21.53
C ARG A 53 3.02 6.72 -22.39
N GLY A 54 1.80 6.55 -21.87
CA GLY A 54 0.69 5.89 -22.55
C GLY A 54 0.19 4.56 -21.97
N GLN A 55 0.92 3.89 -21.06
CA GLN A 55 0.46 2.64 -20.42
C GLN A 55 0.04 2.82 -18.96
N ASP A 56 0.76 3.64 -18.20
CA ASP A 56 0.47 3.85 -16.78
C ASP A 56 -0.18 5.22 -16.56
N GLN A 57 -1.33 5.23 -15.88
CA GLN A 57 -2.11 6.45 -15.61
C GLN A 57 -1.53 7.28 -14.46
N TYR A 58 -0.72 6.66 -13.60
CA TYR A 58 -0.09 7.28 -12.44
C TYR A 58 1.16 6.48 -12.01
N ASP A 59 1.99 7.09 -11.16
CA ASP A 59 3.19 6.46 -10.62
C ASP A 59 2.84 5.60 -9.39
N ARG A 60 2.81 4.28 -9.59
CA ARG A 60 2.45 3.30 -8.55
C ARG A 60 3.42 3.31 -7.38
N VAL A 61 4.73 3.40 -7.65
CA VAL A 61 5.76 3.37 -6.60
C VAL A 61 5.65 4.64 -5.74
N LYS A 62 5.47 5.80 -6.37
CA LYS A 62 5.24 7.06 -5.64
C LYS A 62 3.93 7.04 -4.86
N LEU A 63 2.85 6.47 -5.41
CA LEU A 63 1.58 6.37 -4.68
C LEU A 63 1.75 5.60 -3.36
N VAL A 64 2.41 4.44 -3.41
CA VAL A 64 2.66 3.62 -2.21
C VAL A 64 3.57 4.36 -1.23
N ARG A 65 4.66 4.96 -1.73
CA ARG A 65 5.55 5.81 -0.92
C ARG A 65 4.81 6.94 -0.21
N PHE A 66 4.00 7.70 -0.94
CA PHE A 66 3.28 8.85 -0.39
C PHE A 66 2.15 8.46 0.55
N THR A 67 1.50 7.32 0.32
CA THR A 67 0.52 6.76 1.28
C THR A 67 1.17 6.54 2.64
N TYR A 68 2.40 6.04 2.68
CA TYR A 68 3.18 5.91 3.91
C TYR A 68 3.66 7.27 4.46
N GLU A 69 4.33 8.09 3.64
CA GLU A 69 4.97 9.34 4.09
C GLU A 69 3.96 10.32 4.69
N TYR A 70 2.79 10.46 4.06
CA TYR A 70 1.74 11.41 4.43
C TYR A 70 0.65 10.82 5.35
N SER A 71 0.79 9.58 5.80
CA SER A 71 -0.05 9.05 6.88
C SER A 71 0.09 9.92 8.15
N THR A 72 -1.03 10.24 8.78
CA THR A 72 -1.15 11.36 9.73
C THR A 72 -0.50 11.14 11.10
N ASN A 73 -0.32 9.89 11.51
CA ASN A 73 0.29 9.54 12.79
C ASN A 73 1.06 8.21 12.69
N GLN A 74 1.83 7.87 13.73
CA GLN A 74 2.67 6.68 13.76
C GLN A 74 1.87 5.38 13.61
N VAL A 75 0.69 5.30 14.23
CA VAL A 75 -0.18 4.11 14.13
C VAL A 75 -0.63 3.90 12.69
N SER A 76 -1.05 4.97 12.00
CA SER A 76 -1.39 4.91 10.58
C SER A 76 -0.19 4.50 9.73
N LYS A 77 1.01 5.00 10.02
CA LYS A 77 2.24 4.62 9.32
C LYS A 77 2.58 3.14 9.51
N ASP A 78 2.47 2.63 10.74
CA ASP A 78 2.69 1.23 11.06
C ASP A 78 1.67 0.35 10.32
N ASN A 79 0.40 0.74 10.28
CA ASN A 79 -0.62 -0.01 9.55
C ASN A 79 -0.36 -0.06 8.04
N VAL A 80 0.09 1.04 7.43
CA VAL A 80 0.51 1.04 6.02
C VAL A 80 1.70 0.12 5.80
N LEU A 81 2.71 0.12 6.68
CA LEU A 81 3.84 -0.80 6.58
C LEU A 81 3.37 -2.26 6.64
N ILE A 82 2.55 -2.63 7.62
CA ILE A 82 2.06 -4.01 7.75
C ILE A 82 1.32 -4.42 6.47
N ALA A 83 0.45 -3.57 5.96
CA ALA A 83 -0.31 -3.84 4.74
C ALA A 83 0.55 -4.01 3.50
N VAL A 84 1.53 -3.13 3.29
CA VAL A 84 2.47 -3.25 2.17
C VAL A 84 3.21 -4.57 2.27
N PHE A 85 3.71 -4.93 3.45
CA PHE A 85 4.46 -6.18 3.65
C PHE A 85 3.58 -7.42 3.42
N GLU A 86 2.32 -7.39 3.85
CA GLU A 86 1.34 -8.45 3.56
C GLU A 86 1.12 -8.62 2.05
N PHE A 87 0.90 -7.52 1.31
CA PHE A 87 0.75 -7.55 -0.15
C PHE A 87 2.01 -8.06 -0.86
N LEU A 88 3.18 -7.60 -0.42
CA LEU A 88 4.48 -8.01 -0.97
C LEU A 88 4.88 -9.43 -0.56
N LYS A 89 4.10 -10.10 0.30
CA LYS A 89 4.40 -11.41 0.90
C LYS A 89 5.76 -11.43 1.62
N LEU A 90 6.09 -10.32 2.27
CA LEU A 90 7.31 -10.16 3.06
C LEU A 90 6.98 -10.29 4.55
N SER A 91 7.88 -10.96 5.29
CA SER A 91 7.80 -10.91 6.75
C SER A 91 8.14 -9.49 7.24
N ILE A 92 7.27 -8.87 8.04
CA ILE A 92 7.53 -7.55 8.63
C ILE A 92 8.52 -7.59 9.80
N SER A 93 8.67 -8.73 10.47
CA SER A 93 9.60 -8.91 11.58
C SER A 93 11.02 -9.28 11.14
N SER A 94 11.25 -9.56 9.85
CA SER A 94 12.59 -9.85 9.36
C SER A 94 13.50 -8.62 9.46
N GLU A 95 14.71 -8.84 9.96
CA GLU A 95 15.81 -7.86 10.04
C GLU A 95 16.76 -7.94 8.84
N GLU A 96 16.55 -8.89 7.93
CA GLU A 96 17.41 -9.10 6.77
C GLU A 96 17.01 -8.16 5.63
N ASP A 97 18.02 -7.67 4.92
CA ASP A 97 17.82 -6.85 3.73
C ASP A 97 17.18 -7.68 2.60
N ILE A 98 16.40 -7.01 1.75
CA ILE A 98 15.74 -7.69 0.64
C ILE A 98 16.78 -7.99 -0.45
N ASP A 99 16.89 -9.25 -0.83
CA ASP A 99 17.73 -9.70 -1.95
C ASP A 99 16.99 -9.50 -3.28
N PHE A 100 17.57 -8.72 -4.18
CA PHE A 100 17.00 -8.43 -5.51
C PHE A 100 17.77 -9.11 -6.66
N GLU A 101 18.72 -10.01 -6.35
CA GLU A 101 19.55 -10.69 -7.35
C GLU A 101 18.74 -11.69 -8.20
N ASP A 102 17.77 -12.38 -7.59
CA ASP A 102 16.87 -13.26 -8.33
C ASP A 102 15.86 -12.45 -9.16
N ALA A 103 15.95 -12.58 -10.49
CA ALA A 103 15.12 -11.83 -11.42
C ALA A 103 13.64 -12.20 -11.36
N THR A 104 13.30 -13.44 -11.01
CA THR A 104 11.92 -13.93 -10.90
C THR A 104 11.28 -13.34 -9.66
N TYR A 105 11.94 -13.47 -8.51
CA TYR A 105 11.52 -12.89 -7.24
C TYR A 105 11.36 -11.37 -7.34
N ARG A 106 12.33 -10.68 -7.95
CA ARG A 106 12.23 -9.23 -8.21
C ARG A 106 11.02 -8.88 -9.08
N GLY A 107 10.73 -9.69 -10.09
CA GLY A 107 9.55 -9.53 -10.95
C GLY A 107 8.24 -9.66 -10.18
N GLU A 108 8.11 -10.71 -9.36
CA GLU A 108 6.94 -10.94 -8.50
C GLU A 108 6.76 -9.81 -7.48
N LEU A 109 7.84 -9.38 -6.83
CA LEU A 109 7.81 -8.28 -5.86
C LEU A 109 7.34 -6.97 -6.50
N LYS A 110 7.79 -6.69 -7.73
CA LYS A 110 7.31 -5.54 -8.51
C LYS A 110 5.81 -5.65 -8.82
N THR A 111 5.35 -6.81 -9.25
CA THR A 111 3.93 -7.07 -9.56
C THR A 111 3.06 -6.84 -8.33
N HIS A 112 3.40 -7.43 -7.19
CA HIS A 112 2.64 -7.24 -5.95
C HIS A 112 2.62 -5.77 -5.49
N LEU A 113 3.74 -5.04 -5.64
CA LEU A 113 3.79 -3.61 -5.33
C LEU A 113 2.82 -2.80 -6.19
N TYR A 114 2.73 -3.17 -7.48
CA TYR A 114 1.86 -2.48 -8.43
C TYR A 114 0.39 -2.83 -8.18
N GLU A 115 0.08 -4.09 -7.91
CA GLU A 115 -1.25 -4.54 -7.51
C GLU A 115 -1.73 -3.86 -6.23
N PHE A 116 -0.84 -3.64 -5.24
CA PHE A 116 -1.18 -2.87 -4.05
C PHE A 116 -1.55 -1.41 -4.39
N ALA A 117 -0.78 -0.77 -5.27
CA ALA A 117 -1.08 0.59 -5.71
C ALA A 117 -2.42 0.67 -6.46
N ASP A 118 -2.67 -0.25 -7.40
CA ASP A 118 -3.94 -0.33 -8.14
C ASP A 118 -5.11 -0.59 -7.20
N TYR A 119 -4.91 -1.48 -6.21
CA TYR A 119 -5.91 -1.73 -5.17
C TYR A 119 -6.26 -0.47 -4.38
N LEU A 120 -5.25 0.33 -3.99
CA LEU A 120 -5.49 1.61 -3.32
C LEU A 120 -6.32 2.56 -4.19
N VAL A 121 -6.00 2.65 -5.49
CA VAL A 121 -6.71 3.51 -6.44
C VAL A 121 -8.16 3.06 -6.60
N ASP A 122 -8.39 1.79 -6.91
CA ASP A 122 -9.71 1.24 -7.22
C ASP A 122 -10.68 1.28 -6.03
N ASN A 123 -10.15 1.24 -4.81
CA ASN A 123 -10.97 1.14 -3.60
C ASN A 123 -11.08 2.44 -2.80
N PHE A 124 -10.09 3.33 -2.88
CA PHE A 124 -10.00 4.51 -2.00
C PHE A 124 -9.90 5.85 -2.74
N PHE A 125 -9.21 5.90 -3.89
CA PHE A 125 -9.01 7.15 -4.61
C PHE A 125 -10.02 7.39 -5.73
N LEU A 126 -10.57 6.33 -6.33
CA LEU A 126 -11.59 6.44 -7.36
C LEU A 126 -13.01 6.39 -6.77
N PRO A 127 -13.97 7.18 -7.30
CA PRO A 127 -15.38 7.00 -7.00
C PRO A 127 -15.83 5.63 -7.52
N ARG A 128 -16.48 4.81 -6.69
CA ARG A 128 -17.13 3.57 -7.18
C ARG A 128 -18.11 3.93 -8.29
N MET A 129 -17.83 3.49 -9.52
CA MET A 129 -18.78 3.61 -10.63
C MET A 129 -20.00 2.76 -10.29
N VAL A 130 -21.15 3.41 -10.11
CA VAL A 130 -22.45 2.74 -10.08
C VAL A 130 -22.78 2.38 -11.54
N PRO A 131 -22.98 1.10 -11.90
CA PRO A 131 -23.47 0.77 -13.23
C PRO A 131 -24.87 1.36 -13.40
N LEU A 132 -25.09 2.06 -14.51
CA LEU A 132 -26.40 2.59 -14.93
C LEU A 132 -27.38 1.47 -15.27
#